data_AF-A0A3C2AP11-F1
#
_entry.id   AF-A0A3C2AP11-F1
#
_cell.length_a   1.000
_cell.length_b   1.000
_cell.length_c   1.000
_cell.angle_alpha   90.00
_cell.angle_beta   90.00
_cell.angle_gamma   90.00
#
_symmetry.space_group_name_H-M   'P 1'
#
loop_
_entity.id
_entity.type
_entity.pdbx_description
1 polymer ?
#
loop_
_entity_poly.entity_id
_entity_poly.type
_entity_poly.pdbx_seq_one_letter_code
_entity_poly.pdbx_strand_id
1 'polypeptide(L)'
;MKKLLTTIVFLGILSATSFAQESIILRIIEAHANGVSKMIMTDENGKSSTIALKPALFDAPFEEALKANQETVQKAMNKILSKGFSLQSMSTDSKDVLYTLMVFTKED
;
A
#
# COMPACT_ATOMS: atom_id res chain seq x y z
N MET A 1 7.86 -26.61 -28.01
CA MET A 1 7.33 -25.68 -26.97
C MET A 1 8.13 -25.85 -25.69
N LYS A 2 8.98 -24.89 -25.31
CA LYS A 2 9.30 -24.55 -23.92
C LYS A 2 9.58 -23.06 -23.88
N LYS A 3 8.71 -22.31 -23.21
CA LYS A 3 8.81 -20.86 -22.99
C LYS A 3 9.97 -20.64 -22.02
N LEU A 4 11.00 -19.90 -22.43
CA LEU A 4 11.99 -19.40 -21.48
C LEU A 4 11.31 -18.31 -20.66
N LEU A 5 11.39 -18.44 -19.34
CA LEU A 5 10.98 -17.45 -18.37
C LEU A 5 11.90 -16.23 -18.53
N THR A 6 11.41 -15.15 -19.15
CA THR A 6 12.13 -13.88 -19.16
C THR A 6 11.90 -13.21 -17.81
N THR A 7 12.74 -13.55 -16.84
CA THR A 7 12.82 -12.85 -15.56
C THR A 7 13.29 -11.43 -15.82
N ILE A 8 12.37 -10.46 -15.74
CA ILE A 8 12.73 -9.04 -15.73
C ILE A 8 13.06 -8.68 -14.28
N VAL A 9 14.34 -8.80 -13.93
CA VAL A 9 14.91 -8.11 -12.76
C VAL A 9 15.25 -6.70 -13.22
N PHE A 10 14.47 -5.70 -12.81
CA PHE A 10 14.78 -4.30 -13.08
C PHE A 10 15.48 -3.70 -11.86
N LEU A 11 16.82 -3.63 -11.92
CA LEU A 11 17.69 -2.90 -11.00
C LEU A 11 18.64 -2.04 -11.85
N GLY A 12 18.22 -0.79 -12.13
CA GLY A 12 19.03 0.29 -12.72
C GLY A 12 19.27 0.17 -14.24
N ILE A 13 19.39 1.21 -15.08
CA ILE A 13 19.71 2.64 -14.93
C ILE A 13 19.46 3.30 -16.32
N LEU A 14 19.08 4.58 -16.33
CA LEU A 14 19.13 5.60 -17.41
C LEU A 14 17.96 5.81 -18.40
N SER A 15 17.61 7.10 -18.47
CA SER A 15 16.65 7.82 -19.35
C SER A 15 15.16 7.53 -19.17
N ALA A 16 14.63 7.78 -17.98
CA ALA A 16 13.29 8.34 -17.89
C ALA A 16 13.45 9.86 -17.78
N THR A 17 12.88 10.61 -18.72
CA THR A 17 12.49 12.00 -18.47
C THR A 17 11.60 11.97 -17.22
N SER A 18 12.25 12.20 -16.09
CA SER A 18 11.69 12.16 -14.75
C SER A 18 10.80 13.38 -14.60
N PHE A 19 9.55 13.29 -15.05
CA PHE A 19 8.50 13.88 -14.24
C PHE A 19 8.66 13.20 -12.88
N ALA A 20 9.06 13.98 -11.88
CA ALA A 20 9.18 13.50 -10.52
C ALA A 20 7.75 13.23 -10.04
N GLN A 21 7.19 12.10 -10.47
CA GLN A 21 5.83 11.72 -10.12
C GLN A 21 5.78 11.58 -8.61
N GLU A 22 5.22 12.60 -7.95
CA GLU A 22 5.07 12.59 -6.52
C GLU A 22 4.22 11.37 -6.16
N SER A 23 4.70 10.55 -5.22
CA SER A 23 4.00 9.35 -4.83
C SER A 23 3.79 9.28 -3.32
N ILE A 24 2.61 8.83 -2.92
CA ILE A 24 2.30 8.47 -1.54
C ILE A 24 1.98 6.98 -1.52
N ILE A 25 2.60 6.27 -0.59
CA ILE A 25 2.39 4.83 -0.43
C ILE A 25 1.63 4.59 0.87
N LEU A 26 0.47 3.96 0.77
CA LEU A 26 -0.29 3.50 1.93
C LEU A 26 -0.21 1.98 2.02
N ARG A 27 0.40 1.48 3.10
CA ARG A 27 0.53 0.06 3.40
C ARG A 27 -0.39 -0.30 4.55
N ILE A 28 -1.20 -1.33 4.40
CA ILE A 28 -1.97 -1.96 5.48
C ILE A 28 -1.36 -3.33 5.70
N ILE A 29 -0.98 -3.60 6.95
CA ILE A 29 -0.28 -4.82 7.34
C ILE A 29 -1.04 -5.44 8.50
N GLU A 30 -1.48 -6.67 8.29
CA GLU A 30 -2.09 -7.50 9.32
C GLU A 30 -1.40 -8.86 9.36
N ALA A 31 -0.57 -9.05 10.38
CA ALA A 31 0.23 -10.25 10.58
C ALA A 31 -0.42 -11.13 11.66
N HIS A 32 -0.96 -12.26 11.22
CA HIS A 32 -1.78 -13.15 12.06
C HIS A 32 -0.97 -13.74 13.21
N ALA A 33 0.29 -14.13 12.95
CA ALA A 33 1.17 -14.79 13.91
C ALA A 33 1.47 -13.96 15.17
N ASN A 34 1.39 -12.62 15.10
CA ASN A 34 1.79 -11.72 16.18
C ASN A 34 0.71 -10.72 16.58
N GLY A 35 -0.51 -10.85 16.04
CA GLY A 35 -1.61 -9.93 16.30
C GLY A 35 -1.32 -8.47 15.91
N VAL A 36 -0.41 -8.26 14.97
CA VAL A 36 0.00 -6.92 14.54
C VAL A 36 -0.91 -6.45 13.43
N SER A 37 -1.72 -5.43 13.69
CA SER A 37 -2.48 -4.71 12.68
C SER A 37 -2.07 -3.24 12.66
N LYS A 38 -1.56 -2.76 11.52
CA LYS A 38 -1.06 -1.39 11.38
C LYS A 38 -1.17 -0.87 9.96
N MET A 39 -1.23 0.45 9.85
CA MET A 39 -1.15 1.19 8.61
C MET A 39 0.14 2.01 8.60
N ILE A 40 0.91 1.93 7.52
CA ILE A 40 2.12 2.71 7.30
C ILE A 40 1.92 3.58 6.07
N MET A 41 1.94 4.89 6.26
CA MET A 41 1.87 5.86 5.17
C MET A 41 3.26 6.46 4.95
N THR A 42 3.80 6.34 3.73
CA THR A 42 5.01 7.04 3.29
C THR A 42 4.59 8.20 2.40
N ASP A 43 4.99 9.42 2.77
CA ASP A 43 4.66 10.63 2.04
C ASP A 43 5.54 10.86 0.80
N GLU A 44 5.25 11.93 0.06
CA GLU A 44 5.93 12.37 -1.15
C GLU A 44 7.45 12.62 -0.97
N ASN A 45 7.90 12.85 0.27
CA ASN A 45 9.30 13.08 0.62
C ASN A 45 9.98 11.80 1.16
N GLY A 46 9.30 10.66 1.12
CA GLY A 46 9.79 9.40 1.65
C GLY A 46 9.67 9.27 3.18
N LYS A 47 9.02 10.20 3.88
CA LYS A 47 8.84 10.12 5.34
C LYS A 47 7.67 9.22 5.68
N SER A 48 7.92 8.24 6.55
CA SER A 48 6.89 7.31 7.02
C SER A 48 6.24 7.73 8.33
N SER A 49 4.94 7.49 8.44
CA SER A 49 4.17 7.52 9.69
C SER A 49 3.44 6.19 9.86
N THR A 50 3.30 5.74 11.11
CA THR A 50 2.64 4.47 11.44
C THR A 50 1.43 4.74 12.33
N ILE A 51 0.31 4.09 12.03
CA ILE A 51 -0.92 4.14 12.80
C ILE A 51 -1.26 2.69 13.19
N ALA A 52 -1.42 2.43 14.48
CA ALA A 52 -1.93 1.15 14.95
C ALA A 52 -3.40 1.01 14.53
N LEU A 53 -3.75 -0.15 13.96
CA LEU A 53 -5.12 -0.49 13.61
C LEU A 53 -5.68 -1.43 14.67
N LYS A 54 -7.01 -1.51 14.75
CA LYS A 54 -7.66 -2.55 15.52
C LYS A 54 -7.35 -3.89 14.84
N PRO A 55 -6.86 -4.91 15.57
CA PRO A 55 -6.75 -6.24 15.01
C PRO A 55 -8.13 -6.70 14.55
N ALA A 56 -8.24 -7.20 13.32
CA ALA A 56 -9.45 -7.92 12.94
C ALA A 56 -9.55 -9.18 13.81
N LEU A 57 -10.76 -9.71 13.97
CA LEU A 57 -10.91 -11.07 14.48
C LEU A 57 -10.08 -11.96 13.53
N PHE A 58 -9.06 -12.65 14.05
CA PHE A 58 -7.91 -13.13 13.29
C PHE A 58 -8.20 -14.14 12.16
N ASP A 59 -9.45 -14.57 12.02
CA ASP A 59 -9.95 -15.47 10.96
C ASP A 59 -10.87 -14.76 9.94
N ALA A 60 -11.03 -13.44 10.07
CA ALA A 60 -11.93 -12.65 9.24
C ALA A 60 -11.29 -12.33 7.86
N PRO A 61 -12.03 -12.40 6.75
CA PRO A 61 -11.56 -11.93 5.44
C PRO A 61 -11.05 -10.48 5.49
N PHE A 62 -10.14 -10.12 4.57
CA PHE A 62 -9.58 -8.76 4.50
C PHE A 62 -10.65 -7.66 4.47
N GLU A 63 -11.80 -7.88 3.83
CA GLU A 63 -12.88 -6.89 3.85
C GLU A 63 -13.45 -6.65 5.26
N GLU A 64 -13.47 -7.66 6.12
CA GLU A 64 -13.92 -7.53 7.51
C GLU A 64 -12.88 -6.82 8.38
N ALA A 65 -11.60 -7.08 8.15
CA ALA A 65 -10.51 -6.34 8.77
C ALA A 65 -10.53 -4.84 8.40
N LEU A 66 -10.78 -4.56 7.12
CA LEU A 66 -11.00 -3.20 6.65
C LEU A 66 -12.24 -2.57 7.27
N LYS A 67 -13.36 -3.30 7.44
CA LYS A 67 -14.56 -2.77 8.11
C LYS A 67 -14.27 -2.32 9.53
N ALA A 68 -13.51 -3.12 10.31
CA ALA A 68 -13.14 -2.75 11.69
C ALA A 68 -12.31 -1.46 11.77
N ASN A 69 -11.63 -1.10 10.68
CA ASN A 69 -10.74 0.06 10.57
C ASN A 69 -11.19 1.07 9.51
N GLN A 70 -12.42 0.97 9.03
CA GLN A 70 -12.89 1.66 7.82
C GLN A 70 -12.73 3.16 7.93
N GLU A 71 -13.15 3.75 9.05
CA GLU A 71 -13.04 5.20 9.28
C GLU A 71 -11.59 5.68 9.24
N THR A 72 -10.66 4.90 9.82
CA THR A 72 -9.25 5.27 9.90
C THR A 72 -8.58 5.18 8.53
N VAL A 73 -8.83 4.10 7.80
CA VAL A 73 -8.31 3.89 6.44
C VAL A 73 -8.90 4.92 5.48
N GLN A 74 -10.21 5.13 5.52
CA GLN A 74 -10.90 6.11 4.67
C GLN A 74 -10.41 7.54 4.96
N LYS A 75 -10.19 7.90 6.23
CA LYS A 75 -9.64 9.22 6.58
C LYS A 75 -8.24 9.42 6.02
N ALA A 76 -7.38 8.40 6.07
CA ALA A 76 -6.06 8.46 5.47
C ALA A 76 -6.14 8.61 3.94
N MET A 77 -6.97 7.80 3.27
CA MET A 77 -7.19 7.90 1.83
C MET A 77 -7.74 9.27 1.43
N ASN A 78 -8.77 9.77 2.12
CA ASN A 78 -9.34 11.09 1.84
C ASN A 78 -8.30 12.21 2.00
N LYS A 79 -7.41 12.10 2.99
CA LYS A 79 -6.32 13.06 3.15
C LYS A 79 -5.37 13.04 1.94
N ILE A 80 -5.03 11.86 1.44
CA ILE A 80 -4.17 11.69 0.25
C ILE A 80 -4.86 12.27 -0.99
N LEU A 81 -6.12 11.91 -1.22
CA LEU A 81 -6.93 12.41 -2.34
C LEU A 81 -7.09 13.94 -2.29
N SER A 82 -7.28 14.52 -1.09
CA SER A 82 -7.41 15.98 -0.92
C SER A 82 -6.14 16.77 -1.27
N LYS A 83 -4.98 16.10 -1.30
CA LYS A 83 -3.70 16.69 -1.77
C LYS A 83 -3.54 16.66 -3.31
N GLY A 84 -4.52 16.11 -4.03
CA GLY A 84 -4.49 15.98 -5.49
C GLY A 84 -3.83 14.72 -6.01
N PHE A 85 -3.52 13.75 -5.14
CA PHE A 85 -3.02 12.44 -5.58
C PHE A 85 -4.20 11.54 -6.00
N SER A 86 -3.99 10.71 -7.01
CA SER A 86 -4.93 9.70 -7.49
C SER A 86 -4.40 8.29 -7.21
N LEU A 87 -5.30 7.32 -7.00
CA LEU A 87 -4.89 5.92 -6.82
C LEU A 87 -4.42 5.36 -8.16
N GLN A 88 -3.15 4.99 -8.24
CA GLN A 88 -2.53 4.46 -9.47
C GLN A 88 -2.48 2.94 -9.48
N SER A 89 -2.19 2.33 -8.33
CA SER A 89 -2.20 0.87 -8.20
C SER A 89 -2.58 0.43 -6.80
N MET A 90 -3.18 -0.75 -6.72
CA MET A 90 -3.50 -1.44 -5.48
C MET A 90 -3.16 -2.92 -5.64
N SER A 91 -2.39 -3.47 -4.70
CA SER A 91 -2.11 -4.90 -4.63
C SER A 91 -2.36 -5.42 -3.23
N THR A 92 -2.87 -6.64 -3.15
CA THR A 92 -3.08 -7.35 -1.88
C THR A 92 -2.42 -8.72 -1.97
N ASP A 93 -1.61 -9.08 -0.99
CA ASP A 93 -1.12 -10.44 -0.75
C ASP A 93 -1.77 -10.96 0.54
N SER A 94 -2.17 -12.23 0.53
CA SER A 94 -3.03 -12.83 1.54
C SER A 94 -2.54 -14.20 2.01
N LYS A 95 -1.22 -14.37 2.11
CA LYS A 95 -0.62 -15.53 2.76
C LYS A 95 -0.69 -15.35 4.29
N ASP A 96 0.41 -15.60 5.00
CA ASP A 96 0.47 -15.50 6.48
C ASP A 96 0.31 -14.06 7.00
N VAL A 97 0.35 -13.08 6.10
CA VAL A 97 0.16 -11.65 6.38
C VAL A 97 -0.78 -11.11 5.31
N LEU A 98 -1.90 -10.54 5.73
CA LEU A 98 -2.70 -9.70 4.86
C LEU A 98 -1.94 -8.39 4.66
N TYR A 99 -1.47 -8.16 3.44
CA TYR A 99 -0.67 -7.01 3.08
C TYR A 99 -1.33 -6.30 1.90
N THR A 100 -1.77 -5.07 2.10
CA THR A 100 -2.27 -4.23 1.01
C THR A 100 -1.34 -3.06 0.80
N LEU A 101 -0.90 -2.89 -0.44
CA LEU A 101 -0.15 -1.75 -0.93
C LEU A 101 -1.04 -0.93 -1.84
N MET A 102 -1.23 0.34 -1.49
CA MET A 102 -1.84 1.33 -2.36
C MET A 102 -0.78 2.37 -2.73
N VAL A 103 -0.61 2.61 -4.03
CA VAL A 103 0.28 3.65 -4.55
C VAL A 103 -0.59 4.75 -5.12
N PHE A 104 -0.42 5.94 -4.57
CA PHE A 104 -1.06 7.15 -5.05
C PHE A 104 -0.03 8.01 -5.75
N THR A 105 -0.38 8.56 -6.90
CA THR A 105 0.51 9.43 -7.67
C THR A 105 -0.17 10.74 -7.97
N LYS A 106 0.60 11.81 -8.09
CA LYS A 106 0.15 13.08 -8.61
C LYS A 106 0.92 13.38 -9.89
N GLU A 107 0.18 13.64 -10.96
CA GLU A 107 0.77 14.18 -12.19
C GLU A 107 1.00 15.69 -11.97
N ASP A 108 2.14 16.19 -12.46
CA ASP A 108 2.49 17.62 -12.43
C ASP A 108 1.53 18.46 -13.28
#